data_AF-A0A843F8F5-F1
#
_entry.id   AF-A0A843F8F5-F1
#
_cell.length_a   1.000
_cell.length_b   1.000
_cell.length_c   1.000
_cell.angle_alpha   90.00
_cell.angle_beta   90.00
_cell.angle_gamma   90.00
#
_symmetry.space_group_name_H-M   'P 1'
#
loop_
_entity.id
_entity.type
_entity.pdbx_description
1 polymer ?
#
loop_
_entity_poly.entity_id
_entity_poly.type
_entity_poly.pdbx_seq_one_letter_code
_entity_poly.pdbx_strand_id
1 'polypeptide(L)'
;MAKSSQKNEEKPSKTKTPPKKLILCELVEAYPEENWVIMGALSRAGLLEQYKHELSVYEYEDITPSITADELSKMIKDFLGE
;
A
#
# COMPACT_ATOMS: atom_id res chain seq x y z
N MET A 1 -18.75 52.35 -2.14
CA MET A 1 -17.92 52.46 -0.92
C MET A 1 -18.03 51.16 -0.14
N ALA A 2 -16.89 50.51 0.11
CA ALA A 2 -16.44 49.77 1.31
C ALA A 2 -17.42 48.84 2.06
N LYS A 3 -17.06 47.70 2.68
CA LYS A 3 -15.91 46.75 2.75
C LYS A 3 -16.30 45.80 3.91
N SER A 4 -15.70 44.61 3.93
CA SER A 4 -15.50 43.71 5.10
C SER A 4 -16.60 42.68 5.37
N SER A 5 -16.35 41.47 5.86
CA SER A 5 -15.21 40.51 5.88
C SER A 5 -15.72 39.30 6.68
N GLN A 6 -15.37 38.09 6.21
CA GLN A 6 -15.10 36.84 6.97
C GLN A 6 -15.96 36.46 8.21
N LYS A 7 -16.43 35.21 8.24
CA LYS A 7 -15.75 34.19 9.07
C LYS A 7 -16.06 32.75 8.63
N ASN A 8 -14.98 32.02 8.41
CA ASN A 8 -14.86 30.57 8.25
C ASN A 8 -15.56 29.78 9.36
N GLU A 9 -16.19 28.67 8.98
CA GLU A 9 -16.10 27.44 9.76
C GLU A 9 -16.01 26.26 8.78
N GLU A 10 -14.80 26.09 8.22
CA GLU A 10 -14.36 24.81 7.66
C GLU A 10 -14.42 23.76 8.77
N LYS A 11 -15.44 22.90 8.74
CA LYS A 11 -15.25 21.50 9.14
C LYS A 11 -14.92 20.74 7.86
N PRO A 12 -13.66 20.38 7.60
CA PRO A 12 -13.44 19.26 6.70
C PRO A 12 -13.95 18.04 7.46
N SER A 13 -15.17 17.61 7.11
CA SER A 13 -15.56 16.21 7.22
C SER A 13 -14.50 15.40 6.47
N LYS A 14 -13.40 15.07 7.15
CA LYS A 14 -12.53 13.99 6.71
C LYS A 14 -13.27 12.72 7.06
N THR A 15 -14.17 12.38 6.13
CA THR A 15 -14.48 11.02 5.72
C THR A 15 -13.40 10.08 6.26
N LYS A 16 -13.81 9.17 7.14
CA LYS A 16 -13.03 7.97 7.41
C LYS A 16 -12.89 7.29 6.06
N THR A 17 -11.83 7.59 5.32
CA THR A 17 -11.43 6.81 4.17
C THR A 17 -11.34 5.39 4.74
N PRO A 18 -12.14 4.42 4.27
CA PRO A 18 -11.86 3.03 4.62
C PRO A 18 -10.39 2.82 4.26
N PRO A 19 -9.60 2.08 5.07
CA PRO A 19 -8.27 1.72 4.62
C PRO A 19 -8.46 1.07 3.25
N LYS A 20 -7.98 1.73 2.19
CA LYS A 20 -7.93 1.08 0.88
C LYS A 20 -7.19 -0.21 1.16
N LYS A 21 -7.86 -1.34 0.91
CA LYS A 21 -7.23 -2.65 0.98
C LYS A 21 -6.20 -2.65 -0.14
N LEU A 22 -4.97 -2.24 0.18
CA LEU A 22 -3.87 -2.18 -0.78
C LEU A 22 -3.39 -3.60 -0.98
N ILE A 23 -3.79 -4.21 -2.09
CA ILE A 23 -3.28 -5.51 -2.56
C ILE A 23 -1.76 -5.48 -2.73
N LEU A 24 -1.12 -6.65 -2.62
CA LEU A 24 0.34 -6.73 -2.56
C LEU A 24 1.03 -6.06 -3.75
N CYS A 25 0.42 -6.15 -4.93
CA CYS A 25 0.93 -5.52 -6.15
C CYS A 25 1.00 -4.00 -6.06
N GLU A 26 -0.02 -3.32 -5.51
CA GLU A 26 0.03 -1.87 -5.32
C GLU A 26 1.12 -1.48 -4.31
N LEU A 27 1.35 -2.33 -3.30
CA LEU A 27 2.42 -2.10 -2.33
C LEU A 27 3.80 -2.24 -2.98
N VAL A 28 3.99 -3.24 -3.84
CA VAL A 28 5.23 -3.43 -4.59
C VAL A 28 5.50 -2.25 -5.54
N GLU A 29 4.50 -1.78 -6.29
CA GLU A 29 4.65 -0.63 -7.19
C GLU A 29 4.91 0.69 -6.44
N ALA A 30 4.38 0.84 -5.23
CA ALA A 30 4.60 2.01 -4.41
C ALA A 30 5.94 1.99 -3.65
N TYR A 31 6.65 0.86 -3.63
CA TYR A 31 7.92 0.73 -2.93
C TYR A 31 9.08 1.30 -3.76
N PRO A 32 10.01 2.06 -3.15
CA PRO A 32 11.14 2.65 -3.86
C PRO A 32 12.22 1.63 -4.23
N GLU A 33 12.19 0.43 -3.63
CA GLU A 33 13.14 -0.63 -3.87
C GLU A 33 12.92 -1.32 -5.21
N GLU A 34 13.99 -1.87 -5.77
CA GLU A 34 13.89 -2.57 -7.04
C GLU A 34 12.98 -3.80 -6.95
N ASN A 35 12.18 -4.04 -7.99
CA ASN A 35 11.19 -5.12 -8.00
C ASN A 35 11.81 -6.50 -7.71
N TRP A 36 13.07 -6.74 -8.11
CA TRP A 36 13.78 -7.99 -7.82
C TRP A 36 14.14 -8.16 -6.34
N VAL A 37 14.39 -7.07 -5.59
CA VAL A 37 14.60 -7.08 -4.14
C VAL A 37 13.31 -7.49 -3.45
N ILE A 38 12.19 -6.90 -3.88
CA ILE A 38 10.86 -7.17 -3.34
C ILE A 38 10.46 -8.62 -3.61
N MET A 39 10.65 -9.11 -4.84
CA MET A 39 10.43 -10.52 -5.17
C MET A 39 11.33 -11.47 -4.36
N GLY A 40 12.59 -11.09 -4.12
CA GLY A 40 13.51 -11.84 -3.27
C GLY A 40 13.03 -11.94 -1.82
N ALA A 41 12.59 -10.81 -1.25
CA ALA A 41 12.02 -10.74 0.10
C ALA A 41 10.74 -11.58 0.22
N LEU A 42 9.82 -11.45 -0.75
CA LEU A 42 8.60 -12.26 -0.81
C LEU A 42 8.90 -13.75 -0.97
N SER A 43 9.91 -14.11 -1.76
CA SER A 43 10.35 -15.51 -1.91
C SER A 43 10.89 -16.07 -0.61
N ARG A 44 11.71 -15.30 0.11
CA ARG A 44 12.26 -15.69 1.41
C ARG A 44 11.17 -15.84 2.48
N ALA A 45 10.14 -15.00 2.41
CA ALA A 45 8.97 -15.05 3.29
C ALA A 45 7.94 -16.14 2.91
N GLY A 46 8.12 -16.84 1.77
CA GLY A 46 7.16 -17.83 1.29
C GLY A 46 5.87 -17.24 0.71
N LEU A 47 5.85 -15.94 0.39
CA LEU A 47 4.69 -15.20 -0.13
C LEU A 47 4.73 -14.99 -1.65
N LEU A 48 5.79 -15.43 -2.33
CA LEU A 48 5.96 -15.21 -3.77
C LEU A 48 4.83 -15.84 -4.61
N GLU A 49 4.36 -17.04 -4.25
CA GLU A 49 3.26 -17.68 -4.99
C GLU A 49 1.94 -16.94 -4.81
N GLN A 50 1.71 -16.43 -3.60
CA GLN A 50 0.54 -15.63 -3.31
C GLN A 50 0.58 -14.28 -4.01
N TYR A 51 1.74 -13.62 -4.05
CA TYR A 51 1.96 -12.42 -4.86
C TYR A 51 1.61 -12.66 -6.33
N LYS A 52 2.09 -13.76 -6.92
CA LYS A 52 1.79 -14.11 -8.32
C LYS A 52 0.30 -14.40 -8.54
N HIS A 53 -0.35 -15.06 -7.57
CA HIS A 53 -1.78 -15.31 -7.62
C HIS A 53 -2.57 -14.00 -7.55
N GLU A 54 -2.26 -13.14 -6.59
CA GLU A 54 -2.85 -11.80 -6.45
C GLU A 54 -2.63 -10.95 -7.70
N LEU A 55 -1.44 -11.00 -8.31
CA LEU A 55 -1.13 -10.30 -9.55
C LEU A 55 -1.95 -10.82 -10.74
N SER A 56 -2.28 -12.11 -10.76
CA SER A 56 -3.11 -12.73 -11.82
C SER A 56 -4.60 -12.39 -11.70
N VAL A 57 -5.09 -12.03 -10.51
CA VAL A 57 -6.51 -11.74 -10.24
C VAL A 57 -6.76 -10.28 -9.86
N TYR A 58 -5.71 -9.46 -9.80
CA TYR A 58 -5.71 -8.03 -9.45
C TYR A 58 -6.80 -7.20 -10.17
N GLU A 59 -7.06 -7.50 -11.45
CA GLU A 59 -8.03 -6.76 -12.27
C GLU A 59 -9.46 -7.34 -12.21
N TYR A 60 -9.65 -8.50 -11.57
CA TYR A 60 -10.88 -9.29 -11.65
C TYR A 60 -11.59 -9.44 -10.30
N GLU A 61 -10.85 -9.41 -9.18
CA GLU A 61 -11.41 -9.64 -7.84
C GLU A 61 -10.87 -8.64 -6.81
N ASP A 62 -11.75 -8.21 -5.90
CA ASP A 62 -11.40 -7.40 -4.73
C ASP A 62 -10.75 -8.32 -3.67
N ILE A 63 -9.43 -8.49 -3.78
CA ILE A 63 -8.66 -9.35 -2.89
C ILE A 63 -8.32 -8.60 -1.61
N THR A 64 -8.39 -9.27 -0.47
CA THR A 64 -7.83 -8.71 0.76
C THR A 64 -6.34 -9.00 0.78
N PRO A 65 -5.47 -7.98 0.94
CA PRO A 65 -4.03 -8.23 1.01
C PRO A 65 -3.70 -9.14 2.17
N SER A 66 -2.89 -10.16 1.94
CA SER A 66 -2.51 -11.05 3.04
C SER A 66 -1.42 -10.48 3.93
N ILE A 67 -0.73 -9.41 3.51
CA ILE A 67 0.20 -8.67 4.36
C ILE A 67 0.01 -7.16 4.21
N THR A 68 0.35 -6.46 5.26
CA THR A 68 0.34 -4.99 5.31
C THR A 68 1.62 -4.39 4.71
N ALA A 69 1.59 -3.08 4.40
CA ALA A 69 2.77 -2.34 3.95
C ALA A 69 3.94 -2.40 4.96
N ASP A 70 3.63 -2.42 6.26
CA ASP A 70 4.64 -2.52 7.34
C ASP A 70 5.32 -3.90 7.36
N GLU A 71 4.55 -4.96 7.11
CA GLU A 71 5.08 -6.31 6.97
C GLU A 71 5.95 -6.46 5.73
N LEU A 72 5.51 -5.89 4.58
CA LEU A 72 6.33 -5.85 3.38
C LEU A 72 7.65 -5.10 3.64
N SER A 73 7.59 -3.95 4.31
CA SER A 73 8.76 -3.17 4.74
C SER A 73 9.74 -4.01 5.55
N LYS A 74 9.23 -4.71 6.56
CA LYS A 74 10.05 -5.57 7.43
C LYS A 74 10.69 -6.71 6.67
N MET A 75 9.96 -7.34 5.74
CA MET A 75 10.50 -8.42 4.90
C MET A 75 11.62 -7.92 4.00
N ILE A 76 11.45 -6.75 3.39
CA ILE A 76 12.47 -6.14 2.53
C ILE A 76 13.71 -5.77 3.36
N LYS A 77 13.54 -5.17 4.55
CA LYS A 77 14.66 -4.88 5.45
C LYS A 77 15.39 -6.12 5.93
N ASP A 78 14.67 -7.18 6.33
CA ASP A 78 15.27 -8.47 6.70
C ASP A 78 16.05 -9.09 5.53
N PHE A 79 15.55 -8.94 4.31
CA PHE A 79 16.22 -9.42 3.10
C PHE A 79 17.49 -8.63 2.79
N LEU A 80 17.48 -7.31 3.00
CA LEU A 80 18.64 -6.42 2.81
C LEU A 80 19.64 -6.48 3.98
N GLY A 81 19.23 -6.99 5.14
CA GLY A 81 20.04 -7.05 6.35
C GLY A 81 20.11 -5.73 7.12
N GLU A 82 19.08 -4.88 6.99
CA GLU A 82 18.94 -3.58 7.69
C GLU A 82 18.15 -3.65 9.02
#